data_AF-A0A1Q2MEQ0-F1
#
_entry.id   AF-A0A1Q2MEQ0-F1
#
_cell.length_a   1.000
_cell.length_b   1.000
_cell.length_c   1.000
_cell.angle_alpha   90.00
_cell.angle_beta   90.00
_cell.angle_gamma   90.00
#
_symmetry.space_group_name_H-M   'P 1'
#
loop_
_entity.id
_entity.type
_entity.pdbx_description
1 polymer ?
#
loop_
_entity_poly.entity_id
_entity_poly.type
_entity_poly.pdbx_seq_one_letter_code
_entity_poly.pdbx_strand_id
1 'polypeptide(L)'
;MTNIAEEINNLHKALIKMSAGTAYKIGKLLIEQRAACKHGTWENWIEENLEFSKSTARRYIDVYEKCGPKNPNLEDLNNVKLSHLYREIENNRKKKRPIQEFRDSDKARTVIRELFANREHNFENPADGKTVNQIINGDTLEVMAKMEPHTVHLICTSVPYNNNLDYGIGLDGKIINDNKPYQEYLDWLGQFVTQCYRVLVPGGRLIINCDNLTNKQRDEDGEFTYRHALDCDLRYKVSIGALN
;
A
#
# COMPACT_ATOMS: atom_id res chain seq x y z
N MET A 1 -20.42 -24.92 -27.24
CA MET A 1 -20.35 -24.04 -26.06
C MET A 1 -19.79 -22.72 -26.55
N THR A 2 -20.58 -21.65 -26.52
CA THR A 2 -20.15 -20.32 -26.98
C THR A 2 -18.97 -19.86 -26.13
N ASN A 3 -17.89 -19.41 -26.76
CA ASN A 3 -16.73 -18.89 -26.03
C ASN A 3 -17.15 -17.59 -25.33
N ILE A 4 -17.07 -17.54 -23.98
CA ILE A 4 -17.45 -16.37 -23.17
C ILE A 4 -16.74 -15.09 -23.66
N ALA A 5 -15.48 -15.20 -24.10
CA ALA A 5 -14.74 -14.07 -24.68
C ALA A 5 -15.36 -13.57 -25.99
N GLU A 6 -15.77 -14.50 -26.86
CA GLU A 6 -16.42 -14.18 -28.14
C GLU A 6 -17.77 -13.51 -27.91
N GLU A 7 -18.55 -13.98 -26.94
CA GLU A 7 -19.81 -13.34 -26.53
C GLU A 7 -19.58 -11.91 -26.00
N ILE A 8 -18.58 -11.73 -25.13
CA ILE A 8 -18.20 -10.41 -24.62
C ILE A 8 -17.79 -9.47 -25.76
N ASN A 9 -16.94 -9.91 -26.68
CA ASN A 9 -16.49 -9.10 -27.81
C ASN A 9 -17.63 -8.76 -28.78
N ASN A 10 -18.54 -9.70 -29.03
CA ASN A 10 -19.72 -9.46 -29.86
C ASN A 10 -20.66 -8.44 -29.21
N LEU A 11 -20.89 -8.52 -27.90
CA LEU A 11 -21.67 -7.53 -27.16
C LEU A 11 -20.98 -6.16 -27.14
N HIS A 12 -19.65 -6.13 -27.05
CA HIS A 12 -18.86 -4.90 -27.13
C HIS A 12 -18.93 -4.24 -28.50
N LYS A 13 -18.90 -5.03 -29.59
CA LYS A 13 -19.06 -4.53 -30.97
C LYS A 13 -20.49 -4.06 -31.26
N ALA A 14 -21.49 -4.79 -30.76
CA ALA A 14 -22.91 -4.48 -30.90
C ALA A 14 -23.36 -3.27 -30.07
N LEU A 15 -22.44 -2.56 -29.44
CA LEU A 15 -22.66 -1.41 -28.56
C LEU A 15 -22.96 -0.13 -29.39
N ILE A 16 -23.90 -0.25 -30.34
CA ILE A 16 -24.24 0.72 -31.39
C ILE A 16 -24.69 2.08 -30.81
N LYS A 17 -25.12 2.15 -29.54
CA LYS A 17 -25.53 3.40 -28.86
C LYS A 17 -25.16 3.49 -27.37
N MET A 18 -24.14 2.76 -26.90
CA MET A 18 -23.77 2.79 -25.48
C MET A 18 -24.97 2.58 -24.52
N SER A 19 -25.74 1.51 -24.71
CA SER A 19 -26.84 1.19 -23.81
C SER A 19 -26.30 0.62 -22.49
N ALA A 20 -26.86 1.07 -21.36
CA ALA A 20 -26.45 0.55 -20.05
C ALA A 20 -26.81 -0.94 -19.88
N GLY A 21 -27.86 -1.43 -20.57
CA GLY A 21 -28.24 -2.84 -20.58
C GLY A 21 -27.18 -3.76 -21.21
N THR A 22 -26.55 -3.37 -22.31
CA THR A 22 -25.45 -4.16 -22.91
C THR A 22 -24.21 -4.15 -22.02
N ALA A 23 -23.87 -2.99 -21.43
CA ALA A 23 -22.78 -2.88 -20.46
C ALA A 23 -23.00 -3.76 -19.22
N TYR A 24 -24.23 -3.84 -18.72
CA TYR A 24 -24.61 -4.72 -17.61
C TYR A 24 -24.37 -6.20 -17.94
N LYS A 25 -24.77 -6.65 -19.14
CA LYS A 25 -24.55 -8.03 -19.61
C LYS A 25 -23.06 -8.37 -19.69
N ILE A 26 -22.26 -7.47 -20.26
CA ILE A 26 -20.80 -7.64 -20.31
C ILE A 26 -20.21 -7.73 -18.89
N GLY A 27 -20.63 -6.84 -17.98
CA GLY A 27 -20.18 -6.85 -16.58
C GLY A 27 -20.49 -8.16 -15.85
N LYS A 28 -21.67 -8.75 -16.11
CA LYS A 28 -22.06 -10.06 -15.58
C LYS A 28 -21.12 -11.17 -16.07
N LEU A 29 -20.92 -11.27 -17.39
CA LEU A 29 -20.04 -12.27 -18.00
C LEU A 29 -18.58 -12.14 -17.51
N LEU A 30 -18.10 -10.91 -17.30
CA LEU A 30 -16.76 -10.66 -16.78
C LEU A 30 -16.58 -11.16 -15.33
N ILE A 31 -17.60 -11.06 -14.49
CA ILE A 31 -17.58 -11.60 -13.12
C ILE A 31 -17.63 -13.13 -13.13
N GLU A 32 -18.47 -13.71 -13.98
CA GLU A 32 -18.54 -15.17 -14.17
C GLU A 32 -17.20 -15.73 -14.63
N GLN A 33 -16.57 -15.09 -15.63
CA GLN A 33 -15.23 -15.46 -16.07
C GLN A 33 -14.17 -15.25 -14.97
N ARG A 34 -14.26 -14.17 -14.19
CA ARG A 34 -13.34 -13.93 -13.07
C ARG A 34 -13.40 -15.04 -12.03
N ALA A 35 -14.59 -15.59 -11.76
CA ALA A 35 -14.77 -16.71 -10.84
C ALA A 35 -14.21 -18.04 -11.40
N ALA A 36 -14.19 -18.20 -12.73
CA ALA A 36 -13.60 -19.36 -13.40
C ALA A 36 -12.07 -19.29 -13.52
N CYS A 37 -11.48 -18.10 -13.48
CA CYS A 37 -10.02 -17.91 -13.55
C CYS A 37 -9.32 -18.35 -12.26
N LYS A 38 -8.10 -18.89 -12.41
CA LYS A 38 -7.21 -19.13 -11.26
C LYS A 38 -6.76 -17.80 -10.66
N HIS A 39 -6.40 -17.82 -9.37
CA HIS A 39 -5.96 -16.61 -8.67
C HIS A 39 -4.77 -15.95 -9.40
N GLY A 40 -4.89 -14.65 -9.71
CA GLY A 40 -3.84 -13.87 -10.38
C GLY A 40 -3.79 -13.98 -11.91
N THR A 41 -4.57 -14.84 -12.57
CA THR A 41 -4.52 -15.00 -14.04
C THR A 41 -5.60 -14.21 -14.80
N TRP A 42 -6.53 -13.57 -14.09
CA TRP A 42 -7.67 -12.90 -14.69
C TRP A 42 -7.30 -11.69 -15.56
N GLU A 43 -6.27 -10.95 -15.17
CA GLU A 43 -5.83 -9.77 -15.92
C GLU A 43 -5.17 -10.15 -17.26
N ASN A 44 -4.36 -11.20 -17.27
CA ASN A 44 -3.74 -11.72 -18.50
C ASN A 44 -4.82 -12.24 -19.45
N TRP A 45 -5.84 -12.92 -18.90
CA TRP A 45 -6.97 -13.39 -19.70
C TRP A 45 -7.69 -12.25 -20.42
N ILE A 46 -7.88 -11.09 -19.78
CA ILE A 46 -8.48 -9.92 -20.42
C ILE A 46 -7.64 -9.46 -21.61
N GLU A 47 -6.32 -9.31 -21.43
CA GLU A 47 -5.41 -8.82 -22.47
C GLU A 47 -5.31 -9.76 -23.67
N GLU A 48 -5.39 -11.07 -23.43
CA GLU A 48 -5.29 -12.09 -24.47
C GLU A 48 -6.59 -12.31 -25.23
N ASN A 49 -7.76 -12.11 -24.60
CA ASN A 49 -9.04 -12.58 -25.13
C ASN A 49 -10.04 -11.47 -25.47
N LEU A 50 -9.89 -10.26 -24.94
CA LEU A 50 -10.85 -9.17 -25.13
C LEU A 50 -10.28 -8.07 -26.03
N GLU A 51 -11.13 -7.52 -26.89
CA GLU A 51 -10.75 -6.44 -27.83
C GLU A 51 -10.73 -5.04 -27.16
N PHE A 52 -10.85 -4.98 -25.83
CA PHE A 52 -10.88 -3.74 -25.06
C PHE A 52 -10.04 -3.82 -23.79
N SER A 53 -9.68 -2.64 -23.27
CA SER A 53 -8.77 -2.50 -22.14
C SER A 53 -9.31 -3.03 -20.80
N LYS A 54 -8.41 -3.34 -19.87
CA LYS A 54 -8.72 -3.62 -18.46
C LYS A 54 -9.59 -2.53 -17.82
N SER A 55 -9.34 -1.27 -18.16
CA SER A 55 -10.13 -0.14 -17.65
C SER A 55 -11.58 -0.16 -18.15
N THR A 56 -11.80 -0.56 -19.40
CA THR A 56 -13.14 -0.77 -19.98
C THR A 56 -13.82 -1.98 -19.35
N ALA A 57 -13.10 -3.09 -19.15
CA ALA A 57 -13.61 -4.25 -18.42
C ALA A 57 -14.09 -3.88 -17.02
N ARG A 58 -13.28 -3.10 -16.27
CA ARG A 58 -13.65 -2.64 -14.92
C ARG A 58 -14.88 -1.73 -14.95
N ARG A 59 -15.00 -0.84 -15.94
CA ARG A 59 -16.20 0.01 -16.11
C ARG A 59 -17.47 -0.81 -16.31
N TYR A 60 -17.43 -1.89 -17.09
CA TYR A 60 -18.60 -2.77 -17.25
C TYR A 60 -18.95 -3.51 -15.96
N ILE A 61 -17.94 -3.99 -15.22
CA ILE A 61 -18.14 -4.59 -13.91
C ILE A 61 -18.78 -3.59 -12.93
N ASP A 62 -18.32 -2.33 -12.92
CA ASP A 62 -18.88 -1.29 -12.06
C ASP A 62 -20.37 -1.04 -12.35
N VAL A 63 -20.78 -1.11 -13.62
CA VAL A 63 -22.20 -1.01 -14.03
C VAL A 63 -23.00 -2.17 -13.45
N TYR A 64 -22.50 -3.39 -13.57
CA TYR A 64 -23.15 -4.57 -13.01
C TYR A 64 -23.25 -4.52 -11.48
N GLU A 65 -22.15 -4.22 -10.80
CA GLU A 65 -22.10 -4.09 -9.32
C GLU A 65 -23.08 -3.01 -8.82
N LYS A 66 -23.16 -1.87 -9.52
CA LYS A 66 -24.08 -0.78 -9.16
C LYS A 66 -25.55 -1.15 -9.35
N CYS A 67 -25.90 -1.74 -10.48
CA CYS A 67 -27.27 -2.15 -10.76
C CYS A 67 -27.69 -3.36 -9.91
N GLY A 68 -26.69 -4.09 -9.38
CA GLY A 68 -26.85 -5.20 -8.47
C GLY A 68 -27.29 -6.51 -9.16
N PRO A 69 -27.16 -7.65 -8.46
CA PRO A 69 -27.61 -8.96 -8.95
C PRO A 69 -29.14 -9.13 -8.91
N LYS A 70 -29.91 -8.08 -8.58
CA LYS A 70 -31.38 -8.12 -8.44
C LYS A 70 -32.14 -8.24 -9.78
N ASN A 71 -31.42 -8.53 -10.87
CA ASN A 71 -31.95 -8.69 -12.23
C ASN A 71 -32.81 -7.48 -12.65
N PRO A 72 -32.18 -6.30 -12.84
CA PRO A 72 -32.89 -5.08 -13.25
C PRO A 72 -33.61 -5.30 -14.58
N ASN A 73 -34.74 -4.61 -14.78
CA ASN A 73 -35.42 -4.63 -16.07
C ASN A 73 -34.48 -4.11 -17.18
N LEU A 74 -34.16 -4.98 -18.14
CA LEU A 74 -33.21 -4.69 -19.21
C LEU A 74 -33.75 -3.62 -20.17
N GLU A 75 -35.07 -3.49 -20.33
CA GLU A 75 -35.68 -2.44 -21.13
C GLU A 75 -35.44 -1.06 -20.51
N ASP A 76 -35.61 -0.95 -19.19
CA ASP A 76 -35.35 0.29 -18.46
C ASP A 76 -33.87 0.68 -18.54
N LEU A 77 -32.96 -0.29 -18.41
CA LEU A 77 -31.52 -0.05 -18.58
C LEU A 77 -31.12 0.32 -20.00
N ASN A 78 -31.81 -0.20 -21.01
CA ASN A 78 -31.55 0.16 -22.40
C ASN A 78 -31.94 1.63 -22.69
N ASN A 79 -32.88 2.18 -21.92
CA ASN A 79 -33.27 3.59 -22.00
C ASN A 79 -32.29 4.53 -21.26
N VAL A 80 -31.38 4.00 -20.44
CA VAL A 80 -30.35 4.78 -19.74
C VAL A 80 -29.10 4.93 -20.60
N LYS A 81 -28.65 6.18 -20.76
CA LYS A 81 -27.34 6.48 -21.38
C LYS A 81 -26.21 5.97 -20.48
N LEU A 82 -25.36 5.09 -21.00
CA LEU A 82 -24.22 4.55 -20.27
C LEU A 82 -23.25 5.62 -19.73
N SER A 83 -23.08 6.74 -20.45
CA SER A 83 -22.25 7.86 -19.99
C SER A 83 -22.79 8.51 -18.71
N HIS A 84 -24.12 8.58 -18.56
CA HIS A 84 -24.75 9.06 -17.33
C HIS A 84 -24.41 8.14 -16.16
N LEU A 85 -24.50 6.83 -16.39
CA LEU A 85 -24.23 5.83 -15.37
C LEU A 85 -22.76 5.84 -14.92
N TYR A 86 -21.82 5.96 -15.87
CA TYR A 86 -20.39 6.13 -15.56
C TYR A 86 -20.12 7.39 -14.73
N ARG A 87 -20.69 8.53 -15.12
CA ARG A 87 -20.54 9.78 -14.38
C ARG A 87 -21.08 9.67 -12.95
N GLU A 88 -22.21 9.01 -12.78
CA GLU A 88 -22.80 8.82 -11.46
C GLU A 88 -21.97 7.87 -10.58
N ILE A 89 -21.44 6.78 -11.16
CA ILE A 89 -20.49 5.88 -10.48
C ILE A 89 -19.24 6.67 -10.04
N GLU A 90 -18.69 7.50 -10.92
CA GLU A 90 -17.50 8.31 -10.63
C GLU A 90 -17.78 9.35 -9.53
N ASN A 91 -18.92 10.03 -9.59
CA ASN A 91 -19.34 10.99 -8.57
C ASN A 91 -19.52 10.33 -7.20
N ASN A 92 -20.06 9.11 -7.16
CA ASN A 92 -20.18 8.34 -5.92
C ASN A 92 -18.81 7.89 -5.38
N ARG A 93 -17.83 7.59 -6.25
CA ARG A 93 -16.44 7.35 -5.83
C ARG A 93 -15.80 8.59 -5.23
N LYS A 94 -16.03 9.77 -5.82
CA LYS A 94 -15.52 11.07 -5.33
C LYS A 94 -16.18 11.50 -4.01
N LYS A 95 -17.42 11.05 -3.75
CA LYS A 95 -18.11 11.21 -2.45
C LYS A 95 -17.56 10.33 -1.31
N LYS A 96 -16.43 9.63 -1.48
CA LYS A 96 -15.85 8.80 -0.41
C LYS A 96 -15.44 9.65 0.79
N ARG A 97 -16.25 9.49 1.85
CA ARG A 97 -16.24 9.96 3.25
C ARG A 97 -16.19 11.48 3.46
N PRO A 98 -17.25 12.10 4.04
CA PRO A 98 -17.20 13.50 4.43
C PRO A 98 -16.05 13.72 5.42
N ILE A 99 -15.30 14.81 5.23
CA ILE A 99 -14.15 15.23 6.06
C ILE A 99 -14.47 15.18 7.57
N GLN A 100 -15.75 15.39 7.91
CA GLN A 100 -16.24 15.33 9.29
C GLN A 100 -16.15 13.93 9.92
N GLU A 101 -16.57 12.87 9.21
CA GLU A 101 -16.44 11.48 9.69
C GLU A 101 -14.97 11.09 9.89
N PHE A 102 -14.07 11.63 9.06
CA PHE A 102 -12.63 11.43 9.21
C PHE A 102 -12.10 12.08 10.49
N ARG A 103 -12.47 13.35 10.74
CA ARG A 103 -12.12 14.10 11.97
C ARG A 103 -12.67 13.45 13.24
N ASP A 104 -13.91 12.98 13.20
CA ASP A 104 -14.53 12.31 14.34
C ASP A 104 -13.88 10.94 14.61
N SER A 105 -13.44 10.24 13.55
CA SER A 105 -12.64 9.02 13.67
C SER A 105 -11.24 9.27 14.24
N ASP A 106 -10.60 10.39 13.92
CA ASP A 106 -9.30 10.75 14.47
C ASP A 106 -9.40 11.15 15.94
N LYS A 107 -10.44 11.89 16.35
CA LYS A 107 -10.72 12.13 17.77
C LYS A 107 -10.97 10.82 18.52
N ALA A 108 -11.76 9.91 17.95
CA ALA A 108 -12.00 8.59 18.55
C ALA A 108 -10.70 7.76 18.65
N ARG A 109 -9.82 7.82 17.64
CA ARG A 109 -8.50 7.19 17.68
C ARG A 109 -7.61 7.78 18.76
N THR A 110 -7.60 9.09 18.95
CA THR A 110 -6.84 9.75 20.03
C THR A 110 -7.32 9.26 21.39
N VAL A 111 -8.63 9.24 21.63
CA VAL A 111 -9.20 8.73 22.88
C VAL A 111 -8.85 7.25 23.10
N ILE A 112 -8.95 6.42 22.05
CA ILE A 112 -8.57 5.00 22.15
C ILE A 112 -7.07 4.86 22.46
N ARG A 113 -6.20 5.66 21.83
CA ARG A 113 -4.75 5.65 22.10
C ARG A 113 -4.44 6.07 23.52
N GLU A 114 -5.08 7.11 24.03
CA GLU A 114 -4.95 7.55 25.42
C GLU A 114 -5.44 6.48 26.40
N LEU A 115 -6.59 5.85 26.12
CA LEU A 115 -7.11 4.75 26.92
C LEU A 115 -6.19 3.53 26.90
N PHE A 116 -5.58 3.20 25.76
CA PHE A 116 -4.57 2.14 25.66
C PHE A 116 -3.30 2.50 26.43
N ALA A 117 -2.74 3.70 26.23
CA ALA A 117 -1.50 4.13 26.88
C ALA A 117 -1.63 4.22 28.41
N ASN A 118 -2.81 4.64 28.90
CA ASN A 118 -3.10 4.74 30.34
C ASN A 118 -3.57 3.41 30.94
N ARG A 119 -3.74 2.36 30.15
CA ARG A 119 -4.07 1.04 30.67
C ARG A 119 -2.80 0.41 31.22
N GLU A 120 -2.83 -0.01 32.48
CA GLU A 120 -1.79 -0.89 33.00
C GLU A 120 -1.82 -2.19 32.18
N HIS A 121 -0.79 -2.37 31.37
CA HIS A 121 -0.60 -3.58 30.61
C HIS A 121 0.20 -4.57 31.44
N ASN A 122 -0.50 -5.44 32.16
CA ASN A 122 0.12 -6.59 32.81
C ASN A 122 0.35 -7.68 31.76
N PHE A 123 1.48 -7.58 31.06
CA PHE A 123 2.02 -8.72 30.33
C PHE A 123 2.78 -9.61 31.30
N GLU A 124 2.50 -10.90 31.29
CA GLU A 124 3.36 -11.86 31.98
C GLU A 124 4.72 -11.83 31.29
N ASN A 125 5.71 -11.22 31.96
CA ASN A 125 7.08 -11.33 31.50
C ASN A 125 7.49 -12.81 31.52
N PRO A 126 8.29 -13.27 30.53
CA PRO A 126 8.89 -14.59 30.58
C PRO A 126 9.58 -14.82 31.93
N ALA A 127 9.53 -16.05 32.43
CA ALA A 127 10.23 -16.41 33.66
C ALA A 127 11.70 -15.97 33.61
N ASP A 128 12.22 -15.49 34.73
CA ASP A 128 13.56 -14.93 34.85
C ASP A 128 14.61 -15.88 34.26
N GLY A 129 15.51 -15.35 33.44
CA GLY A 129 16.54 -16.13 32.73
C GLY A 129 16.11 -16.79 31.41
N LYS A 130 14.83 -16.72 31.01
CA LYS A 130 14.38 -17.19 29.67
C LYS A 130 14.59 -16.17 28.55
N THR A 131 14.72 -14.89 28.89
CA THR A 131 14.98 -13.80 27.95
C THR A 131 16.07 -12.90 28.50
N VAL A 132 16.99 -12.47 27.63
CA VAL A 132 18.03 -11.49 27.97
C VAL A 132 17.68 -10.17 27.30
N ASN A 133 17.28 -9.18 28.09
CA ASN A 133 17.04 -7.81 27.63
C ASN A 133 18.31 -6.98 27.84
N GLN A 134 18.75 -6.27 26.82
CA GLN A 134 19.94 -5.42 26.89
C GLN A 134 19.62 -4.02 26.39
N ILE A 135 20.06 -3.01 27.14
CA ILE A 135 20.05 -1.61 26.73
C ILE A 135 21.49 -1.21 26.44
N ILE A 136 21.75 -0.82 25.21
CA ILE A 136 23.07 -0.35 24.77
C ILE A 136 22.95 1.14 24.50
N ASN A 137 23.71 1.95 25.24
CA ASN A 137 23.78 3.40 25.04
C ASN A 137 24.99 3.73 24.17
N GLY A 138 24.77 4.26 22.98
CA GLY A 138 25.83 4.69 22.06
C GLY A 138 25.28 5.11 20.70
N ASP A 139 26.16 5.64 19.85
CA ASP A 139 25.82 5.88 18.45
C ASP A 139 25.45 4.56 17.76
N THR A 140 24.33 4.56 17.04
CA THR A 140 23.78 3.33 16.47
C THR A 140 24.68 2.73 15.40
N LEU A 141 25.35 3.54 14.57
CA LEU A 141 26.26 3.02 13.55
C LEU A 141 27.50 2.41 14.19
N GLU A 142 28.06 3.04 15.22
CA GLU A 142 29.20 2.52 15.96
C GLU A 142 28.89 1.22 16.72
N VAL A 143 27.73 1.17 17.37
CA VAL A 143 27.27 -0.01 18.11
C VAL A 143 27.01 -1.14 17.13
N MET A 144 26.23 -0.89 16.08
CA MET A 144 25.90 -1.91 15.10
C MET A 144 27.13 -2.41 14.36
N ALA A 145 28.13 -1.58 14.08
CA ALA A 145 29.38 -2.02 13.44
C ALA A 145 30.13 -3.09 14.26
N LYS A 146 29.97 -3.11 15.59
CA LYS A 146 30.59 -4.09 16.50
C LYS A 146 29.76 -5.36 16.69
N MET A 147 28.52 -5.39 16.22
CA MET A 147 27.66 -6.57 16.32
C MET A 147 28.11 -7.64 15.32
N GLU A 148 28.00 -8.90 15.69
CA GLU A 148 28.25 -10.00 14.76
C GLU A 148 27.17 -10.06 13.65
N PRO A 149 27.55 -10.39 12.40
CA PRO A 149 26.59 -10.54 11.32
C PRO A 149 25.64 -11.72 11.57
N HIS A 150 24.43 -11.67 11.00
CA HIS A 150 23.46 -12.76 11.06
C HIS A 150 23.10 -13.23 12.48
N THR A 151 22.84 -12.29 13.38
CA THR A 151 22.49 -12.56 14.79
C THR A 151 21.09 -12.07 15.18
N VAL A 152 20.49 -11.19 14.37
CA VAL A 152 19.19 -10.55 14.66
C VAL A 152 18.09 -11.12 13.76
N HIS A 153 16.96 -11.50 14.34
CA HIS A 153 15.83 -12.06 13.58
C HIS A 153 14.87 -10.97 13.08
N LEU A 154 14.63 -9.95 13.90
CA LEU A 154 13.71 -8.85 13.64
C LEU A 154 14.34 -7.55 14.13
N ILE A 155 14.35 -6.54 13.27
CA ILE A 155 14.64 -5.15 13.64
C ILE A 155 13.34 -4.37 13.49
N CYS A 156 12.95 -3.66 14.54
CA CYS A 156 11.85 -2.70 14.51
C CYS A 156 12.41 -1.35 14.96
N THR A 157 12.32 -0.33 14.10
CA THR A 157 12.96 0.97 14.34
C THR A 157 12.11 2.13 13.83
N SER A 158 12.37 3.32 14.38
CA SER A 158 11.80 4.60 13.96
C SER A 158 12.97 5.56 13.75
N VAL A 159 13.48 5.64 12.53
CA VAL A 159 14.60 6.51 12.17
C VAL A 159 14.18 7.99 12.26
N PRO A 160 15.11 8.95 12.42
CA PRO A 160 14.78 10.37 12.25
C PRO A 160 14.22 10.61 10.84
N TYR A 161 13.19 11.45 10.70
CA TYR A 161 12.53 11.71 9.42
C TYR A 161 13.07 12.94 8.69
N ASN A 162 14.05 13.63 9.28
CA ASN A 162 14.63 14.85 8.74
C ASN A 162 13.55 15.92 8.46
N ASN A 163 12.64 16.08 9.41
CA ASN A 163 11.41 16.86 9.26
C ASN A 163 11.45 18.20 10.01
N ASN A 164 12.63 18.60 10.49
CA ASN A 164 12.89 19.80 11.29
C ASN A 164 12.17 19.75 12.65
N LEU A 165 12.17 18.58 13.29
CA LEU A 165 11.64 18.40 14.64
C LEU A 165 12.70 18.73 15.70
N ASP A 166 12.27 19.28 16.82
CA ASP A 166 13.13 19.54 17.97
C ASP A 166 13.22 18.28 18.85
N TYR A 167 14.38 17.63 18.79
CA TYR A 167 14.73 16.49 19.64
C TYR A 167 15.58 16.88 20.85
N GLY A 168 15.79 18.19 21.08
CA GLY A 168 16.59 18.71 22.18
C GLY A 168 18.10 18.54 21.97
N ILE A 169 18.82 18.34 23.08
CA ILE A 169 20.29 18.28 23.11
C ILE A 169 20.74 16.83 23.06
N GLY A 170 21.61 16.51 22.10
CA GLY A 170 22.24 15.21 21.93
C GLY A 170 23.30 14.90 22.99
N LEU A 171 23.80 13.67 22.97
CA LEU A 171 24.82 13.19 23.92
C LEU A 171 26.14 13.97 23.81
N ASP A 172 26.40 14.64 22.69
CA ASP A 172 27.55 15.51 22.46
C ASP A 172 27.37 16.95 22.98
N GLY A 173 26.25 17.23 23.65
CA GLY A 173 25.91 18.54 24.18
C GLY A 173 25.43 19.53 23.12
N LYS A 174 25.18 19.10 21.88
CA LYS A 174 24.70 19.96 20.79
C LYS A 174 23.23 19.71 20.50
N ILE A 175 22.55 20.73 19.97
CA ILE A 175 21.18 20.58 19.48
C ILE A 175 21.18 19.55 18.34
N ILE A 176 20.27 18.59 18.41
CA ILE A 176 20.09 17.58 17.36
C ILE A 176 19.53 18.28 16.12
N ASN A 177 20.29 18.26 15.03
CA ASN A 177 19.86 18.81 13.75
C ASN A 177 19.05 17.76 12.96
N ASP A 178 17.72 17.87 13.03
CA ASP A 178 16.75 17.09 12.23
C ASP A 178 16.38 17.79 10.91
N ASN A 179 17.27 18.62 10.36
CA ASN A 179 17.10 19.28 9.07
C ASN A 179 18.44 19.30 8.30
N LYS A 180 19.02 18.11 8.14
CA LYS A 180 20.24 17.88 7.39
C LYS A 180 19.99 18.05 5.88
N PRO A 181 21.03 18.42 5.10
CA PRO A 181 20.98 18.28 3.65
C PRO A 181 20.44 16.91 3.23
N TYR A 182 19.52 16.87 2.26
CA TYR A 182 18.78 15.64 1.95
C TYR A 182 19.71 14.49 1.56
N GLN A 183 20.77 14.79 0.80
CA GLN A 183 21.77 13.79 0.44
C GLN A 183 22.54 13.27 1.66
N GLU A 184 22.95 14.14 2.60
CA GLU A 184 23.60 13.70 3.84
C GLU A 184 22.70 12.78 4.67
N TYR A 185 21.40 13.07 4.71
CA TYR A 185 20.42 12.22 5.39
C TYR A 185 20.30 10.85 4.69
N LEU A 186 20.21 10.82 3.36
CA LEU A 186 20.14 9.57 2.60
C LEU A 186 21.42 8.74 2.72
N ASP A 187 22.59 9.37 2.73
CA ASP A 187 23.88 8.69 2.91
C ASP A 187 23.95 8.05 4.29
N TRP A 188 23.54 8.78 5.33
CA TRP A 188 23.44 8.24 6.69
C TRP A 188 22.44 7.09 6.78
N LEU A 189 21.24 7.25 6.19
CA LEU A 189 20.22 6.21 6.17
C LEU A 189 20.71 4.95 5.44
N GLY A 190 21.45 5.13 4.34
CA GLY A 190 22.11 4.04 3.61
C GLY A 190 23.11 3.28 4.47
N GLN A 191 23.94 3.98 5.24
CA GLN A 191 24.87 3.35 6.19
C GLN A 191 24.12 2.56 7.28
N PHE A 192 23.05 3.14 7.83
CA PHE A 192 22.22 2.49 8.84
C PHE A 192 21.55 1.21 8.31
N VAL A 193 20.87 1.29 7.16
CA VAL A 193 20.21 0.13 6.56
C VAL A 193 21.21 -0.96 6.17
N THR A 194 22.43 -0.58 5.76
CA THR A 194 23.52 -1.54 5.50
C THR A 194 23.88 -2.32 6.76
N GLN A 195 23.98 -1.65 7.91
CA GLN A 195 24.22 -2.32 9.18
C GLN A 195 23.05 -3.21 9.59
N CYS A 196 21.80 -2.76 9.42
CA CYS A 196 20.61 -3.60 9.64
C CYS A 196 20.66 -4.87 8.81
N TYR A 197 20.95 -4.77 7.50
CA TYR A 197 21.05 -5.93 6.62
C TYR A 197 22.14 -6.90 7.07
N ARG A 198 23.33 -6.39 7.45
CA ARG A 198 24.46 -7.21 7.89
C ARG A 198 24.14 -8.04 9.14
N VAL A 199 23.49 -7.44 10.14
CA VAL A 199 23.19 -8.12 11.41
C VAL A 199 21.97 -9.04 11.32
N LEU A 200 21.10 -8.86 10.33
CA LEU A 200 19.94 -9.73 10.13
C LEU A 200 20.36 -11.14 9.68
N VAL A 201 19.73 -12.15 10.27
CA VAL A 201 19.82 -13.54 9.79
C VAL A 201 19.20 -13.66 8.39
N PRO A 202 19.59 -14.67 7.57
CA PRO A 202 18.87 -15.01 6.36
C PRO A 202 17.37 -15.19 6.62
N GLY A 203 16.52 -14.44 5.92
CA GLY A 203 15.07 -14.47 6.11
C GLY A 203 14.53 -13.56 7.23
N GLY A 204 15.42 -12.86 7.95
CA GLY A 204 15.06 -11.85 8.94
C GLY A 204 14.24 -10.69 8.35
N ARG A 205 13.71 -9.85 9.24
CA ARG A 205 12.81 -8.74 8.86
C ARG A 205 13.29 -7.42 9.43
N LEU A 206 13.25 -6.38 8.61
CA LEU A 206 13.45 -4.99 9.00
C LEU A 206 12.12 -4.27 8.86
N ILE A 207 11.62 -3.71 9.96
CA ILE A 207 10.44 -2.86 10.02
C ILE A 207 10.93 -1.45 10.37
N ILE A 208 10.77 -0.53 9.42
CA ILE A 208 11.07 0.89 9.64
C ILE A 208 9.74 1.63 9.68
N ASN A 209 9.44 2.20 10.83
CA ASN A 209 8.40 3.22 10.93
C ASN A 209 8.96 4.52 10.35
N CYS A 210 8.33 5.03 9.30
CA CYS A 210 8.70 6.28 8.67
C CYS A 210 7.46 7.02 8.16
N ASP A 211 7.42 8.33 8.36
CA ASP A 211 6.42 9.20 7.71
C ASP A 211 6.83 9.51 6.26
N ASN A 212 6.05 10.32 5.55
CA ASN A 212 6.37 10.81 4.22
C ASN A 212 7.74 11.51 4.20
N LEU A 213 8.76 10.80 3.70
CA LEU A 213 10.08 11.34 3.38
C LEU A 213 9.93 12.30 2.21
N THR A 214 9.54 13.52 2.53
CA THR A 214 9.35 14.57 1.54
C THR A 214 10.66 15.33 1.46
N ASN A 215 11.31 15.34 0.29
CA ASN A 215 12.45 16.22 0.10
C ASN A 215 11.95 17.67 0.19
N LYS A 216 12.28 18.38 1.27
CA LYS A 216 11.91 19.79 1.48
C LYS A 216 12.96 20.75 0.92
N GLN A 217 14.09 20.23 0.45
CA GLN A 217 15.19 21.02 -0.08
C GLN A 217 15.13 20.96 -1.60
N ARG A 218 15.18 22.14 -2.22
CA ARG A 218 15.29 22.26 -3.68
C ARG A 218 16.66 21.73 -4.10
N ASP A 219 16.70 21.02 -5.21
CA ASP A 219 17.98 20.79 -5.91
C ASP A 219 18.53 22.10 -6.47
N GLU A 220 19.73 22.06 -7.05
CA GLU A 220 20.40 23.22 -7.64
C GLU A 220 19.55 23.90 -8.75
N ASP A 221 18.64 23.14 -9.37
CA ASP A 221 17.75 23.59 -10.44
C ASP A 221 16.39 24.12 -9.92
N GLY A 222 16.17 24.08 -8.60
CA GLY A 222 14.96 24.62 -7.97
C GLY A 222 13.77 23.65 -7.94
N GLU A 223 13.93 22.41 -8.40
CA GLU A 223 12.88 21.40 -8.45
C GLU A 223 12.81 20.60 -7.14
N PHE A 224 11.59 20.20 -6.77
CA PHE A 224 11.40 19.22 -5.71
C PHE A 224 11.46 17.84 -6.36
N THR A 225 12.51 17.08 -6.08
CA THR A 225 12.54 15.66 -6.43
C THR A 225 11.57 14.90 -5.51
N TYR A 226 10.27 14.92 -5.85
CA TYR A 226 9.29 13.97 -5.33
C TYR A 226 9.59 12.59 -5.92
N ARG A 227 10.64 11.93 -5.44
CA ARG A 227 10.73 10.47 -5.63
C ARG A 227 9.65 9.88 -4.73
N HIS A 228 8.58 9.37 -5.35
CA HIS A 228 7.50 8.66 -4.68
C HIS A 228 8.03 7.83 -3.52
N ALA A 229 7.34 7.91 -2.37
CA ALA A 229 7.66 7.12 -1.19
C ALA A 229 7.95 5.67 -1.62
N LEU A 230 9.17 5.23 -1.36
CA LEU A 230 9.52 3.82 -1.42
C LEU A 230 8.67 3.13 -0.34
N ASP A 231 7.56 2.52 -0.74
CA ASP A 231 6.91 1.48 0.05
C ASP A 231 7.90 0.31 0.14
N CYS A 232 8.88 0.41 1.04
CA CYS A 232 9.90 -0.60 1.28
C CYS A 232 9.31 -1.72 2.15
N ASP A 233 8.44 -2.55 1.58
CA ASP A 233 8.27 -3.93 2.07
C ASP A 233 9.43 -4.76 1.50
N LEU A 234 10.60 -4.69 2.14
CA LEU A 234 11.76 -5.55 1.80
C LEU A 234 11.47 -7.00 2.21
N ARG A 235 10.58 -7.68 1.48
CA ARG A 235 10.45 -9.15 1.56
C ARG A 235 11.49 -9.78 0.66
N TYR A 236 12.61 -10.23 1.24
CA TYR A 236 13.41 -11.27 0.61
C TYR A 236 12.57 -12.55 0.53
N LYS A 237 12.01 -12.84 -0.66
CA LYS A 237 11.66 -14.20 -1.08
C LYS A 237 12.88 -14.75 -1.82
N VAL A 238 13.64 -15.62 -1.16
CA VAL A 238 14.59 -16.49 -1.86
C VAL A 238 13.75 -17.44 -2.72
N SER A 239 13.78 -17.26 -4.03
CA SER A 239 13.43 -18.33 -4.96
C SER A 239 14.49 -19.41 -4.78
N ILE A 240 14.10 -20.51 -4.12
CA ILE A 240 14.91 -21.73 -4.17
C ILE A 240 14.73 -22.26 -5.61
N GLY A 241 15.58 -21.77 -6.51
CA GLY A 241 15.80 -22.41 -7.79
C GLY A 241 16.31 -23.82 -7.51
N ALA A 242 15.69 -24.81 -8.13
CA ALA A 242 16.03 -26.22 -8.02
C ALA A 242 17.55 -26.42 -8.13
N LEU A 243 18.16 -26.93 -7.05
CA LEU A 243 19.43 -27.61 -7.12
C LEU A 243 19.12 -29.05 -7.59
N ASN A 244 19.38 -29.30 -8.87
CA ASN A 244 19.75 -30.62 -9.38
C ASN A 244 21.27 -30.76 -9.28
#